data_AF-A0A0A9D8E9-F1
#
_entry.id   AF-A0A0A9D8E9-F1
#
_cell.length_a   1.000
_cell.length_b   1.000
_cell.length_c   1.000
_cell.angle_alpha   90.00
_cell.angle_beta   90.00
_cell.angle_gamma   90.00
#
_symmetry.space_group_name_H-M   'P 1'
#
loop_
_entity.id
_entity.type
_entity.pdbx_description
1 polymer ?
#
loop_
_entity_poly.entity_id
_entity_poly.type
_entity_poly.pdbx_seq_one_letter_code
_entity_poly.pdbx_strand_id
1 'polypeptide(L)'
;MNTDIRRAIFCIIMSAEDYVDAFEKLLRLGLSGKQDREIIRVIVDCCLQEKMFNKYYTVLASKLCGHEKNHKFSLQYCIWDHFKELDNMELSRSMNLAKLVAEMVANFTLSLATLKVVNLANPVEMTPERITHFQMLFETVLQKNDALVWNVFTRIAGLPELEILRDGIVLFIKQHVIAKDTGKDLASKFKIAKKALDNTAGVLM
;
A
#
# COMPACT_ATOMS: atom_id res chain seq x y z
N MET A 1 -17.28 8.45 11.45
CA MET A 1 -16.43 9.57 11.93
C MET A 1 -16.93 9.97 13.31
N ASN A 2 -16.50 9.26 14.37
CA ASN A 2 -17.33 9.12 15.59
C ASN A 2 -16.75 9.82 16.83
N THR A 3 -15.62 10.53 16.71
CA THR A 3 -14.98 11.23 17.84
C THR A 3 -14.55 12.63 17.44
N ASP A 4 -14.47 13.54 18.42
CA ASP A 4 -14.04 14.93 18.22
C ASP A 4 -12.67 15.03 17.55
N ILE A 5 -11.74 14.15 17.95
CA ILE A 5 -10.40 14.04 17.39
C ILE A 5 -10.46 13.68 15.91
N ARG A 6 -11.26 12.66 15.54
CA ARG A 6 -11.37 12.25 14.13
C ARG A 6 -12.01 13.34 13.27
N ARG A 7 -12.96 14.10 13.82
CA ARG A 7 -13.54 15.27 13.13
C ARG A 7 -12.51 16.38 12.95
N ALA A 8 -11.71 16.68 13.97
CA ALA A 8 -10.66 17.70 13.89
C ALA A 8 -9.61 17.34 12.82
N ILE A 9 -9.14 16.09 12.82
CA ILE A 9 -8.21 15.57 11.80
C ILE A 9 -8.83 15.68 10.41
N PHE A 10 -10.08 15.24 10.23
CA PHE A 10 -10.80 15.34 8.96
C PHE A 10 -10.91 16.80 8.47
N CYS A 11 -11.31 17.72 9.34
CA CYS A 11 -11.41 19.13 9.02
C CYS A 11 -10.07 19.70 8.56
N ILE A 12 -8.97 19.36 9.23
CA ILE A 12 -7.62 19.78 8.82
C ILE A 12 -7.30 19.24 7.43
N ILE A 13 -7.51 17.94 7.18
CA ILE A 13 -7.18 17.29 5.91
C ILE A 13 -7.96 17.92 4.74
N MET A 14 -9.25 18.24 4.95
CA MET A 14 -10.14 18.75 3.90
C MET A 14 -10.03 20.26 3.68
N SER A 15 -9.52 21.02 4.66
CA SER A 15 -9.37 22.48 4.57
C SER A 15 -7.92 22.93 4.32
N ALA A 16 -6.97 21.99 4.27
CA ALA A 16 -5.59 22.31 3.98
C ALA A 16 -5.39 22.73 2.53
N GLU A 17 -4.49 23.68 2.31
CA GLU A 17 -4.13 24.14 0.96
C GLU A 17 -3.34 23.07 0.20
N ASP A 18 -2.39 22.45 0.89
CA ASP A 18 -1.58 21.35 0.37
C ASP A 18 -1.18 20.36 1.48
N TYR A 19 -0.36 19.38 1.14
CA TYR A 19 0.07 18.34 2.09
C TYR A 19 1.03 18.88 3.17
N VAL A 20 1.74 19.99 2.92
CA VAL A 20 2.66 20.59 3.88
C VAL A 20 1.87 21.32 4.95
N ASP A 21 0.90 22.12 4.54
CA ASP A 21 -0.06 22.79 5.44
C ASP A 21 -0.84 21.77 6.28
N ALA A 22 -1.35 20.70 5.65
CA ALA A 22 -2.02 19.61 6.36
C ALA A 22 -1.10 18.96 7.40
N PHE A 23 0.15 18.65 7.01
CA PHE A 23 1.15 18.04 7.88
C PHE A 23 1.43 18.91 9.12
N GLU A 24 1.69 20.21 8.92
CA GLU A 24 1.96 21.12 10.04
C GLU A 24 0.77 21.26 10.98
N LYS A 25 -0.44 21.42 10.44
CA LYS A 25 -1.66 21.53 11.24
C LYS A 25 -1.94 20.26 12.04
N LEU A 26 -1.69 19.08 11.47
CA LEU A 26 -1.84 17.80 12.17
C LEU A 26 -0.86 17.66 13.33
N LEU A 27 0.41 18.08 13.15
CA LEU A 27 1.39 18.05 14.24
C LEU A 27 1.02 19.00 15.39
N ARG A 28 0.41 20.15 15.08
CA ARG A 28 -0.05 21.13 16.09
C ARG A 28 -1.19 20.61 16.97
N LEU A 29 -1.86 19.52 16.61
CA LEU A 29 -2.86 18.90 17.48
C LEU A 29 -2.25 18.29 18.75
N GLY A 30 -0.94 18.01 18.77
CA GLY A 30 -0.25 17.48 19.95
C GLY A 30 -0.80 16.14 20.45
N LEU A 31 -1.36 15.33 19.54
CA LEU A 31 -1.92 14.01 19.89
C LEU A 31 -0.80 13.06 20.32
N SER A 32 -1.09 12.18 21.27
CA SER A 32 -0.11 11.21 21.76
C SER A 32 -0.73 9.83 22.00
N GLY A 33 0.14 8.82 22.05
CA GLY A 33 -0.23 7.44 22.37
C GLY A 33 -1.26 6.85 21.40
N LYS A 34 -2.45 6.51 21.90
CA LYS A 34 -3.51 5.90 21.09
C LYS A 34 -4.18 6.89 20.13
N GLN A 35 -4.22 8.17 20.49
CA GLN A 35 -4.91 9.20 19.70
C GLN A 35 -4.13 9.54 18.43
N ASP A 36 -2.81 9.51 18.49
CA ASP A 36 -1.91 9.74 17.36
C ASP A 36 -2.19 8.78 16.18
N ARG A 37 -2.57 7.54 16.49
CA ARG A 37 -2.95 6.53 15.49
C ARG A 37 -4.18 6.92 14.66
N GLU A 38 -5.05 7.77 15.21
CA GLU A 38 -6.24 8.25 14.50
C GLU A 38 -5.88 9.15 13.32
N ILE A 39 -4.73 9.82 13.34
CA ILE A 39 -4.26 10.64 12.20
C ILE A 39 -4.17 9.78 10.96
N ILE A 40 -3.41 8.68 11.03
CA ILE A 40 -3.22 7.78 9.90
C ILE A 40 -4.52 7.08 9.51
N ARG A 41 -5.34 6.65 10.49
CA ARG A 41 -6.63 5.99 10.19
C ARG A 41 -7.58 6.90 9.43
N VAL A 42 -7.70 8.16 9.84
CA VAL A 42 -8.56 9.14 9.15
C VAL A 42 -8.01 9.44 7.76
N ILE A 43 -6.70 9.61 7.58
CA ILE A 43 -6.09 9.81 6.25
C ILE A 43 -6.43 8.65 5.30
N VAL A 44 -6.26 7.40 5.77
CA VAL A 44 -6.60 6.22 4.98
C VAL A 44 -8.09 6.21 4.69
N ASP A 45 -8.96 6.37 5.69
CA ASP A 45 -10.41 6.38 5.50
C ASP A 45 -10.87 7.41 4.47
N CYS A 46 -10.34 8.64 4.52
CA CYS A 46 -10.61 9.68 3.54
C CYS A 46 -10.15 9.26 2.14
N CYS A 47 -8.90 8.79 2.00
CA CYS A 47 -8.36 8.31 0.72
C CYS A 47 -9.24 7.23 0.09
N LEU A 48 -9.79 6.34 0.91
CA LEU A 48 -10.59 5.22 0.47
C LEU A 48 -12.00 5.63 0.03
N GLN A 49 -12.56 6.70 0.62
CA GLN A 49 -13.90 7.22 0.30
C GLN A 49 -13.91 8.17 -0.91
N GLU A 50 -12.75 8.51 -1.47
CA GLU A 50 -12.66 9.35 -2.67
C GLU A 50 -13.29 8.69 -3.90
N LYS A 51 -13.93 9.49 -4.77
CA LYS A 51 -14.46 8.99 -6.04
C LYS A 51 -13.36 8.48 -6.98
N MET A 52 -12.20 9.14 -6.94
CA MET A 52 -11.01 8.78 -7.69
C MET A 52 -9.79 8.87 -6.76
N PHE A 53 -8.90 7.89 -6.88
CA PHE A 53 -7.68 7.86 -6.09
C PHE A 53 -6.90 9.18 -6.17
N ASN A 54 -6.71 9.81 -5.01
CA ASN A 54 -6.01 11.09 -4.89
C ASN A 54 -4.64 10.88 -4.22
N LYS A 55 -3.56 11.25 -4.93
CA LYS A 55 -2.18 11.11 -4.44
C LYS A 55 -1.85 12.00 -3.24
N TYR A 56 -2.63 13.05 -2.99
CA TYR A 56 -2.49 13.91 -1.81
C TYR A 56 -2.36 13.11 -0.50
N TYR A 57 -3.27 12.15 -0.28
CA TYR A 57 -3.25 11.31 0.92
C TYR A 57 -2.00 10.44 1.02
N THR A 58 -1.46 10.01 -0.12
CA THR A 58 -0.23 9.21 -0.16
C THR A 58 0.96 10.05 0.30
N VAL A 59 1.11 11.25 -0.26
CA VAL A 59 2.24 12.15 0.07
C VAL A 59 2.16 12.56 1.54
N LEU A 60 0.97 12.92 2.03
CA LEU A 60 0.73 13.28 3.43
C LEU A 60 1.08 12.14 4.40
N ALA A 61 0.54 10.93 4.17
CA ALA A 61 0.83 9.79 5.03
C ALA A 61 2.32 9.38 4.98
N SER A 62 2.97 9.49 3.82
CA SER A 62 4.40 9.21 3.69
C SER A 62 5.25 10.21 4.48
N LYS A 63 4.90 11.50 4.44
CA LYS A 63 5.56 12.54 5.22
C LYS A 63 5.42 12.30 6.73
N LEU A 64 4.22 11.93 7.18
CA LEU A 64 3.97 11.57 8.59
C LEU A 64 4.75 10.32 9.03
N CYS A 65 4.84 9.30 8.17
CA CYS A 65 5.63 8.08 8.44
C CYS A 65 7.14 8.36 8.48
N GLY A 66 7.62 9.35 7.73
CA GLY A 66 9.01 9.81 7.79
C GLY A 66 9.33 10.65 9.04
N HIS A 67 8.32 11.31 9.61
CA HIS A 67 8.46 12.11 10.84
C HIS A 67 8.46 11.23 12.09
N GLU A 68 7.53 10.27 12.20
CA GLU A 68 7.39 9.40 13.38
C GLU A 68 7.25 7.92 12.99
N LYS A 69 8.04 7.05 13.62
CA LYS A 69 7.99 5.60 13.36
C LYS A 69 6.62 4.99 13.73
N ASN A 70 5.94 5.54 14.73
CA ASN A 70 4.61 5.09 15.16
C ASN A 70 3.53 5.26 14.08
N HIS A 71 3.65 6.29 13.24
CA HIS A 71 2.75 6.46 12.09
C HIS A 71 2.91 5.33 11.07
N LYS A 72 4.16 4.89 10.81
CA LYS A 72 4.43 3.77 9.90
C LYS A 72 3.82 2.46 10.40
N PHE A 73 3.97 2.16 11.69
CA PHE A 73 3.30 0.99 12.28
C PHE A 73 1.77 1.11 12.19
N SER A 74 1.22 2.28 12.50
CA SER A 74 -0.22 2.54 12.42
C SER A 74 -0.75 2.37 10.99
N LEU A 75 0.00 2.81 9.98
CA LEU A 75 -0.34 2.64 8.58
C LEU A 75 -0.36 1.16 8.18
N GLN A 76 0.67 0.40 8.57
CA GLN A 76 0.76 -1.02 8.30
C GLN A 76 -0.40 -1.81 8.93
N TYR A 77 -0.70 -1.56 10.21
CA TYR A 77 -1.84 -2.20 10.88
C TYR A 77 -3.17 -1.78 10.26
N CYS A 78 -3.34 -0.51 9.90
CA CYS A 78 -4.54 -0.02 9.25
C CYS A 78 -4.78 -0.72 7.91
N ILE A 79 -3.73 -0.90 7.09
CA ILE A 79 -3.84 -1.64 5.82
C ILE A 79 -4.20 -3.11 6.06
N TRP A 80 -3.59 -3.75 7.06
CA TRP A 80 -3.90 -5.14 7.41
C TRP A 80 -5.34 -5.35 7.87
N ASP A 81 -5.89 -4.40 8.62
CA ASP A 81 -7.29 -4.45 9.03
C ASP A 81 -8.20 -4.34 7.79
N HIS A 82 -7.89 -3.46 6.85
CA HIS A 82 -8.62 -3.36 5.59
C HIS A 82 -8.49 -4.61 4.70
N PHE A 83 -7.34 -5.30 4.71
CA PHE A 83 -7.18 -6.57 3.98
C PHE A 83 -8.13 -7.67 4.47
N LYS A 84 -8.50 -7.66 5.75
CA LYS A 84 -9.48 -8.62 6.30
C LYS A 84 -10.91 -8.34 5.82
N GLU A 85 -11.19 -7.11 5.41
CA GLU A 85 -12.52 -6.63 5.01
C GLU A 85 -12.73 -6.64 3.50
N LEU A 86 -11.72 -7.00 2.69
CA LEU A 86 -11.77 -6.90 1.22
C LEU A 86 -12.98 -7.60 0.59
N ASP A 87 -13.38 -8.75 1.14
CA ASP A 87 -14.50 -9.55 0.62
C ASP A 87 -15.86 -8.84 0.77
N ASN A 88 -15.96 -7.89 1.69
CA ASN A 88 -17.18 -7.10 1.95
C ASN A 88 -16.99 -5.62 1.58
N MET A 89 -15.88 -5.27 0.94
CA MET A 89 -15.52 -3.89 0.63
C MET A 89 -16.06 -3.50 -0.74
N GLU A 90 -16.65 -2.30 -0.84
CA GLU A 90 -17.05 -1.74 -2.13
C GLU A 90 -15.85 -1.68 -3.10
N LEU A 91 -16.10 -2.00 -4.37
CA LEU A 91 -15.06 -2.05 -5.40
C LEU A 91 -14.25 -0.76 -5.50
N SER A 92 -14.92 0.41 -5.49
CA SER A 92 -14.29 1.73 -5.55
C SER A 92 -13.28 1.93 -4.40
N ARG A 93 -13.72 1.62 -3.17
CA ARG A 93 -12.93 1.67 -1.94
C ARG A 93 -11.73 0.72 -2.02
N SER A 94 -11.94 -0.51 -2.51
CA SER A 94 -10.89 -1.51 -2.71
C SER A 94 -9.86 -1.06 -3.76
N MET A 95 -10.27 -0.43 -4.86
CA MET A 95 -9.35 0.11 -5.87
C MET A 95 -8.50 1.25 -5.35
N ASN A 96 -9.09 2.15 -4.55
CA ASN A 96 -8.35 3.23 -3.90
C ASN A 96 -7.32 2.66 -2.90
N LEU A 97 -7.67 1.62 -2.14
CA LEU A 97 -6.73 0.94 -1.24
C LEU A 97 -5.58 0.30 -2.01
N ALA A 98 -5.88 -0.43 -3.09
CA ALA A 98 -4.87 -1.09 -3.91
C ALA A 98 -3.84 -0.06 -4.46
N LYS A 99 -4.33 1.08 -4.96
CA LYS A 99 -3.49 2.18 -5.45
C LYS A 99 -2.70 2.85 -4.33
N LEU A 100 -3.31 3.06 -3.17
CA LEU A 100 -2.63 3.61 -1.98
C LEU A 100 -1.45 2.71 -1.59
N VAL A 101 -1.68 1.41 -1.44
CA VAL A 101 -0.62 0.45 -1.07
C VAL A 101 0.46 0.40 -2.15
N ALA A 102 0.09 0.40 -3.44
CA ALA A 102 1.04 0.44 -4.54
C ALA A 102 1.95 1.67 -4.50
N GLU A 103 1.40 2.87 -4.26
CA GLU A 103 2.21 4.10 -4.15
C GLU A 103 3.07 4.12 -2.87
N MET A 104 2.57 3.60 -1.74
CA MET A 104 3.34 3.47 -0.50
C MET A 104 4.53 2.51 -0.60
N VAL A 105 4.38 1.46 -1.40
CA VAL A 105 5.48 0.54 -1.71
C VAL A 105 6.45 1.21 -2.70
N ALA A 106 5.92 1.88 -3.73
CA ALA A 106 6.73 2.54 -4.76
C ALA A 106 7.57 3.70 -4.20
N ASN A 107 7.09 4.42 -3.19
CA ASN A 107 7.87 5.47 -2.52
C ASN A 107 8.69 4.98 -1.31
N PHE A 108 8.74 3.66 -1.11
CA PHE A 108 9.48 2.97 -0.05
C PHE A 108 9.03 3.24 1.40
N THR A 109 7.93 3.97 1.61
CA THR A 109 7.30 4.14 2.94
C THR A 109 6.97 2.78 3.55
N LEU A 110 6.40 1.89 2.73
CA LEU A 110 6.18 0.49 3.04
C LEU A 110 7.05 -0.42 2.17
N SER A 111 7.17 -1.68 2.58
CA SER A 111 7.80 -2.76 1.81
C SER A 111 6.72 -3.72 1.32
N LEU A 112 7.01 -4.50 0.27
CA LEU A 112 6.15 -5.62 -0.14
C LEU A 112 5.93 -6.63 1.01
N ALA A 113 6.82 -6.66 2.02
CA ALA A 113 6.63 -7.43 3.24
C ALA A 113 5.31 -7.12 3.98
N THR A 114 4.67 -5.97 3.73
CA THR A 114 3.32 -5.67 4.21
C THR A 114 2.29 -6.69 3.73
N LEU A 115 2.52 -7.34 2.58
CA LEU A 115 1.60 -8.35 2.03
C LEU A 115 1.72 -9.72 2.71
N LYS A 116 2.67 -9.93 3.63
CA LYS A 116 2.91 -11.24 4.28
C LYS A 116 1.73 -11.83 5.06
N VAL A 117 0.72 -11.00 5.38
CA VAL A 117 -0.48 -11.42 6.09
C VAL A 117 -1.54 -12.02 5.17
N VAL A 118 -1.29 -12.04 3.86
CA VAL A 118 -2.20 -12.58 2.84
C VAL A 118 -1.50 -13.71 2.12
N ASN A 119 -2.13 -14.88 2.08
CA ASN A 119 -1.61 -16.01 1.33
C ASN A 119 -2.01 -15.92 -0.15
N LEU A 120 -1.22 -15.18 -0.93
CA LEU A 120 -1.47 -14.96 -2.37
C LEU A 120 -1.45 -16.24 -3.22
N ALA A 121 -0.90 -17.35 -2.69
CA ALA A 121 -0.87 -18.65 -3.36
C ALA A 121 -2.06 -19.55 -3.01
N ASN A 122 -2.85 -19.21 -1.98
CA ASN A 122 -3.96 -20.05 -1.53
C ASN A 122 -5.24 -19.76 -2.33
N PRO A 123 -5.70 -20.67 -3.21
CA PRO A 123 -6.89 -20.44 -4.03
C PRO A 123 -8.18 -20.34 -3.20
N VAL A 124 -8.21 -20.88 -1.99
CA VAL A 124 -9.38 -20.78 -1.09
C VAL A 124 -9.50 -19.38 -0.49
N GLU A 125 -8.37 -18.72 -0.20
CA GLU A 125 -8.35 -17.35 0.30
C GLU A 125 -8.44 -16.31 -0.84
N MET A 126 -8.12 -16.67 -2.07
CA MET A 126 -8.16 -15.78 -3.24
C MET A 126 -9.57 -15.71 -3.85
N THR A 127 -10.49 -15.06 -3.13
CA THR A 127 -11.83 -14.69 -3.63
C THR A 127 -11.76 -13.75 -4.84
N PRO A 128 -12.83 -13.64 -5.66
CA PRO A 128 -12.87 -12.69 -6.77
C PRO A 128 -12.56 -11.24 -6.37
N GLU A 129 -13.03 -10.80 -5.20
CA GLU A 129 -12.82 -9.47 -4.64
C GLU A 129 -11.34 -9.24 -4.31
N ARG A 130 -10.70 -10.21 -3.64
CA ARG A 130 -9.26 -10.16 -3.32
C ARG A 130 -8.40 -10.24 -4.57
N ILE A 131 -8.73 -11.12 -5.51
CA ILE A 131 -8.02 -11.21 -6.79
C ILE A 131 -8.06 -9.85 -7.49
N THR A 132 -9.23 -9.22 -7.58
CA THR A 132 -9.37 -7.92 -8.24
C THR A 132 -8.57 -6.83 -7.52
N HIS A 133 -8.57 -6.83 -6.18
CA HIS A 133 -7.78 -5.91 -5.35
C HIS A 133 -6.26 -6.04 -5.61
N PHE A 134 -5.70 -7.25 -5.44
CA PHE A 134 -4.27 -7.47 -5.59
C PHE A 134 -3.82 -7.37 -7.05
N GLN A 135 -4.69 -7.69 -8.00
CA GLN A 135 -4.46 -7.44 -9.43
C GLN A 135 -4.24 -5.94 -9.67
N MET A 136 -5.14 -5.07 -9.17
CA MET A 136 -4.97 -3.61 -9.28
C MET A 136 -3.68 -3.11 -8.64
N LEU A 137 -3.33 -3.65 -7.46
CA LEU A 137 -2.09 -3.30 -6.74
C LEU A 137 -0.86 -3.63 -7.59
N PHE A 138 -0.72 -4.88 -8.04
CA PHE A 138 0.46 -5.30 -8.80
C PHE A 138 0.52 -4.67 -10.19
N GLU A 139 -0.61 -4.48 -10.87
CA GLU A 139 -0.63 -3.71 -12.13
C GLU A 139 -0.10 -2.29 -11.91
N THR A 140 -0.54 -1.62 -10.84
CA THR A 140 -0.09 -0.26 -10.53
C THR A 140 1.41 -0.19 -10.21
N VAL A 141 1.95 -1.20 -9.52
CA VAL A 141 3.39 -1.30 -9.23
C VAL A 141 4.20 -1.62 -10.49
N LEU A 142 3.76 -2.58 -11.31
CA LEU A 142 4.48 -3.00 -12.52
C LEU A 142 4.48 -1.94 -13.63
N GLN A 143 3.48 -1.06 -13.66
CA GLN A 143 3.44 0.09 -14.59
C GLN A 143 4.47 1.18 -14.25
N LYS A 144 5.17 1.10 -13.11
CA LYS A 144 6.25 2.03 -12.79
C LYS A 144 7.47 1.79 -13.71
N ASN A 145 8.44 2.70 -13.67
CA ASN A 145 9.67 2.53 -14.44
C ASN A 145 10.47 1.31 -13.96
N ASP A 146 11.32 0.77 -14.84
CA ASP A 146 12.03 -0.50 -14.61
C ASP A 146 12.92 -0.48 -13.36
N ALA A 147 13.62 0.63 -13.14
CA ALA A 147 14.47 0.81 -11.97
C ALA A 147 13.66 0.78 -10.66
N LEU A 148 12.48 1.40 -10.66
CA LEU A 148 11.61 1.40 -9.49
C LEU A 148 11.01 0.01 -9.23
N VAL A 149 10.57 -0.68 -10.28
CA VAL A 149 10.09 -2.08 -10.18
C VAL A 149 11.20 -2.95 -9.60
N TRP A 150 12.43 -2.85 -10.13
CA TRP A 150 13.58 -3.59 -9.60
C TRP A 150 13.78 -3.31 -8.11
N ASN A 151 13.89 -2.04 -7.72
CA ASN A 151 14.16 -1.65 -6.34
C ASN A 151 13.05 -2.09 -5.36
N VAL A 152 11.78 -2.00 -5.77
CA VAL A 152 10.65 -2.43 -4.95
C VAL A 152 10.75 -3.92 -4.61
N PHE A 153 11.05 -4.76 -5.61
CA PHE A 153 11.05 -6.22 -5.45
C PHE A 153 12.34 -6.72 -4.80
N THR A 154 13.50 -6.10 -5.04
CA THR A 154 14.76 -6.48 -4.37
C THR A 154 14.73 -6.28 -2.85
N ARG A 155 13.91 -5.37 -2.32
CA ARG A 155 13.82 -5.13 -0.87
C ARG A 155 13.29 -6.31 -0.05
N ILE A 156 12.65 -7.29 -0.69
CA ILE A 156 12.24 -8.54 -0.04
C ILE A 156 13.03 -9.76 -0.53
N ALA A 157 13.98 -9.54 -1.46
CA ALA A 157 14.92 -10.57 -1.88
C ALA A 157 15.85 -10.92 -0.71
N GLY A 158 16.31 -12.17 -0.68
CA GLY A 158 17.29 -12.62 0.32
C GLY A 158 16.81 -12.72 1.78
N LEU A 159 15.58 -12.31 2.11
CA LEU A 159 14.97 -12.50 3.44
C LEU A 159 14.32 -13.89 3.56
N PRO A 160 14.88 -14.85 4.30
CA PRO A 160 14.37 -16.23 4.34
C PRO A 160 12.91 -16.31 4.83
N GLU A 161 12.53 -15.47 5.79
CA GLU A 161 11.19 -15.43 6.37
C GLU A 161 10.10 -14.94 5.39
N LEU A 162 10.48 -14.41 4.23
CA LEU A 162 9.56 -13.95 3.19
C LEU A 162 9.53 -14.85 1.95
N GLU A 163 10.17 -16.03 1.98
CA GLU A 163 10.19 -16.96 0.84
C GLU A 163 8.79 -17.32 0.33
N ILE A 164 7.91 -17.73 1.23
CA ILE A 164 6.50 -18.05 0.92
C ILE A 164 5.79 -16.84 0.27
N LEU A 165 6.07 -15.63 0.76
CA LEU A 165 5.50 -14.42 0.19
C LEU A 165 6.04 -14.17 -1.23
N ARG A 166 7.36 -14.31 -1.45
CA ARG A 166 7.95 -14.12 -2.79
C ARG A 166 7.35 -15.08 -3.80
N ASP A 167 7.24 -16.35 -3.45
CA ASP A 167 6.66 -17.38 -4.32
C ASP A 167 5.18 -17.11 -4.59
N GLY A 168 4.43 -16.70 -3.56
CA GLY A 168 3.04 -16.30 -3.69
C GLY A 168 2.86 -15.09 -4.61
N ILE A 169 3.72 -14.07 -4.53
CA ILE A 169 3.72 -12.92 -5.44
C ILE A 169 3.97 -13.37 -6.88
N VAL A 170 4.99 -14.21 -7.11
CA VAL A 170 5.33 -14.71 -8.46
C VAL A 170 4.17 -15.51 -9.05
N LEU A 171 3.57 -16.40 -8.27
CA LEU A 171 2.44 -17.22 -8.69
C LEU A 171 1.23 -16.34 -9.03
N PHE A 172 0.85 -15.42 -8.13
CA PHE A 172 -0.30 -14.55 -8.29
C PHE A 172 -0.18 -13.66 -9.52
N ILE A 173 0.96 -12.98 -9.70
CA ILE A 173 1.17 -12.10 -10.87
C ILE A 173 1.07 -12.91 -12.16
N LYS A 174 1.68 -14.09 -12.22
CA LYS A 174 1.61 -14.96 -13.40
C LYS A 174 0.18 -15.37 -13.73
N GLN A 175 -0.61 -15.75 -12.73
CA GLN A 175 -1.95 -16.30 -12.92
C GLN A 175 -3.03 -15.23 -13.14
N HIS A 176 -2.94 -14.10 -12.45
CA HIS A 176 -4.05 -13.13 -12.36
C HIS A 176 -3.75 -11.77 -12.98
N VAL A 177 -2.47 -11.39 -13.12
CA VAL A 177 -2.09 -10.09 -13.69
C VAL A 177 -1.69 -10.26 -15.16
N ILE A 178 -0.73 -11.14 -15.46
CA ILE A 178 -0.22 -11.32 -16.83
C ILE A 178 -1.25 -12.00 -17.73
N ALA A 179 -2.01 -12.95 -17.21
CA ALA A 179 -3.06 -13.64 -17.98
C ALA A 179 -4.17 -12.69 -18.46
N LYS A 180 -4.31 -11.52 -17.83
CA LYS A 180 -5.28 -10.48 -18.18
C LYS A 180 -4.63 -9.23 -18.80
N ASP A 181 -3.36 -9.30 -19.16
CA ASP A 181 -2.65 -8.16 -19.75
C ASP A 181 -3.23 -7.83 -21.13
N THR A 182 -3.86 -6.65 -21.23
CA THR A 182 -4.47 -6.13 -22.46
C THR A 182 -3.54 -5.22 -23.26
N GLY A 183 -2.23 -5.43 -23.17
CA GLY A 183 -1.22 -4.71 -23.97
C GLY A 183 -0.43 -3.65 -23.20
N LYS A 184 -0.32 -3.77 -21.87
CA LYS A 184 0.41 -2.84 -20.99
C LYS A 184 1.89 -3.21 -20.82
N ASP A 185 2.40 -4.15 -21.61
CA ASP A 185 3.75 -4.72 -21.52
C ASP A 185 4.10 -5.22 -20.10
N LEU A 186 3.12 -5.73 -19.35
CA LEU A 186 3.34 -6.19 -17.97
C LEU A 186 4.21 -7.43 -17.94
N ALA A 187 4.22 -8.23 -19.01
CA ALA A 187 5.06 -9.42 -19.11
C ALA A 187 6.55 -9.09 -19.07
N SER A 188 7.00 -7.99 -19.70
CA SER A 188 8.40 -7.56 -19.64
C SER A 188 8.76 -7.06 -18.23
N LYS A 189 7.90 -6.22 -17.63
CA LYS A 189 8.02 -5.70 -16.26
C LYS A 189 8.08 -6.83 -15.24
N PHE A 190 7.27 -7.87 -15.42
CA PHE A 190 7.27 -9.03 -14.53
C PHE A 190 8.57 -9.82 -14.60
N LYS A 191 9.23 -9.92 -15.77
CA LYS A 191 10.56 -10.55 -15.85
C LYS A 191 11.59 -9.79 -15.00
N ILE A 192 11.52 -8.46 -14.98
CA ILE A 192 12.37 -7.60 -14.14
C ILE A 192 12.07 -7.85 -12.67
N ALA A 193 10.80 -7.80 -12.27
CA ALA A 193 10.35 -8.05 -10.91
C ALA A 193 10.77 -9.44 -10.41
N LYS A 194 10.60 -10.48 -11.23
CA LYS A 194 11.02 -11.85 -10.90
C LYS A 194 12.53 -11.94 -10.67
N LYS A 195 13.34 -11.38 -11.58
CA LYS A 195 14.80 -11.33 -11.41
C LYS A 195 15.21 -10.55 -10.16
N ALA A 196 14.48 -9.49 -9.82
CA ALA A 196 14.74 -8.67 -8.64
C ALA A 196 14.46 -9.43 -7.33
N LEU A 197 13.49 -10.35 -7.30
CA LEU A 197 13.19 -11.20 -6.14
C LEU A 197 14.28 -12.23 -5.84
N ASP A 198 15.02 -12.66 -6.86
CA ASP A 198 16.14 -13.61 -6.74
C ASP A 198 17.48 -12.91 -6.44
N ASN A 199 17.49 -11.56 -6.40
CA ASN A 199 18.69 -10.77 -6.19
C ASN A 199 19.13 -10.76 -4.71
N THR A 200 19.80 -11.83 -4.28
CA THR A 200 20.36 -11.97 -2.92
C THR A 200 21.57 -11.07 -2.65
N ALA A 201 22.23 -10.56 -3.70
CA ALA A 201 23.41 -9.70 -3.59
C ALA A 201 23.09 -8.22 -3.33
N GLY A 202 21.82 -7.80 -3.47
CA GLY A 202 21.39 -6.40 -3.40
C GLY A 202 20.73 -5.97 -2.10
N VAL A 203 20.70 -6.81 -1.07
CA VAL A 203 20.18 -6.44 0.26
C VAL A 203 21.24 -5.62 0.99
N LEU A 204 21.40 -4.35 0.59
CA LEU A 204 22.03 -3.38 1.46
C LEU A 204 21.15 -3.26 2.72
N MET A 205 21.75 -3.62 3.85
CA MET A 205 21.25 -3.35 5.20
C MET A 205 20.79 -1.90 5.36
#